data_AF-A0A4U7JKA7-F1
#
_entry.id   AF-A0A4U7JKA7-F1
#
_cell.length_a   1.000
_cell.length_b   1.000
_cell.length_c   1.000
_cell.angle_alpha   90.00
_cell.angle_beta   90.00
_cell.angle_gamma   90.00
#
_symmetry.space_group_name_H-M   'P 1'
#
loop_
_entity.id
_entity.type
_entity.pdbx_description
1 polymer ?
#
loop_
_entity_poly.entity_id
_entity_poly.type
_entity_poly.pdbx_seq_one_letter_code
_entity_poly.pdbx_strand_id
1 'polypeptide(L)'
;MLCKFTAVAIVCALVGGIITPAEVSAATKIKGSEVLVIGDSFIALSHDITKRLEENARKAGILDANDRFRDNSVSGTLLNGGTSPTIPQQYKNGVNAGTVKYVIMDGGGNDCMMGSVDGAASAFNSLIKEMEKSGTVKLFYMFYPDAQGGLAGLLNPNLNRLRPMIQNTVLSSTKPKGYFFDLRPTFEGKYGQYILSDGIHPTQAGSYATADAIWAEMQRVNFFGDDTPQQPEEKLGDYNKDGSVDALDFAALKQHLMNPQSTYTKVFDLNADNSVDALDFAVMKKYLLGTITTLPSN
;
A
#
# COMPACT_ATOMS: atom_id res chain seq x y z
N MET A 1 28.14 65.21 48.05
CA MET A 1 27.33 64.17 48.74
C MET A 1 26.58 63.40 47.65
N LEU A 2 27.16 62.33 47.10
CA LEU A 2 27.09 60.94 47.58
C LEU A 2 25.65 60.44 47.75
N CYS A 3 25.15 59.61 46.82
CA CYS A 3 25.15 58.16 47.01
C CYS A 3 24.74 57.43 45.72
N LYS A 4 25.50 56.40 45.35
CA LYS A 4 25.25 55.47 44.25
C LYS A 4 24.23 54.43 44.70
N PHE A 5 23.28 54.06 43.84
CA PHE A 5 22.69 52.72 43.86
C PHE A 5 22.52 52.23 42.42
N THR A 6 23.30 51.21 42.10
CA THR A 6 23.26 50.42 40.88
C THR A 6 22.11 49.42 41.01
N ALA A 7 21.08 49.51 40.17
CA ALA A 7 20.06 48.47 40.06
C ALA A 7 20.35 47.64 38.80
N VAL A 8 20.76 46.39 39.02
CA VAL A 8 20.90 45.36 37.99
C VAL A 8 19.48 44.86 37.68
N ALA A 9 18.94 45.22 36.52
CA ALA A 9 17.73 44.60 36.01
C ALA A 9 18.11 43.32 35.26
N ILE A 10 17.75 42.18 35.83
CA ILE A 10 17.85 40.86 35.20
C ILE A 10 16.87 40.84 34.04
N VAL A 11 17.40 40.81 32.81
CA VAL A 11 16.63 40.54 31.59
C VAL A 11 16.25 39.06 31.62
N CYS A 12 15.01 38.76 31.99
CA CYS A 12 14.42 37.44 31.81
C CYS A 12 13.99 37.34 30.34
N ALA A 13 14.88 36.81 29.49
CA ALA A 13 14.55 36.46 28.12
C ALA A 13 13.57 35.27 28.14
N LEU A 14 12.28 35.57 28.05
CA LEU A 14 11.27 34.60 27.65
C LEU A 14 11.53 34.25 26.18
N VAL A 15 12.37 33.25 25.96
CA VAL A 15 12.48 32.59 24.64
C VAL A 15 11.24 31.73 24.50
N GLY A 16 10.13 32.36 24.12
CA GLY A 16 8.96 31.68 23.61
C GLY A 16 9.34 31.04 22.28
N GLY A 17 9.85 29.81 22.34
CA GLY A 17 10.02 28.98 21.17
C GLY A 17 8.65 28.78 20.55
N ILE A 18 8.37 29.47 19.45
CA ILE A 18 7.29 29.10 18.54
C ILE A 18 7.68 27.71 18.06
N ILE A 19 7.03 26.69 18.61
CA ILE A 19 7.04 25.36 18.02
C ILE A 19 6.25 25.54 16.72
N THR A 20 6.95 25.77 15.61
CA THR A 20 6.37 25.53 14.30
C THR A 20 5.85 24.10 14.33
N PRO A 21 4.58 23.84 13.98
CA PRO A 21 4.15 22.47 13.75
C PRO A 21 5.18 21.85 12.81
N ALA A 22 5.64 20.62 13.11
CA ALA A 22 6.43 19.87 12.17
C ALA A 22 5.73 19.98 10.81
N GLU A 23 6.40 20.56 9.82
CA GLU A 23 5.88 20.57 8.47
C GLU A 23 5.67 19.10 8.13
N VAL A 24 4.40 18.70 8.07
CA VAL A 24 4.01 17.44 7.45
C VAL A 24 4.55 17.59 6.04
N SER A 25 5.64 16.86 5.75
CA SER A 25 6.28 16.81 4.44
C SER A 25 5.20 16.88 3.38
N ALA A 26 5.18 17.95 2.59
CA ALA A 26 4.24 18.07 1.49
C ALA A 26 4.40 16.80 0.65
N ALA A 27 3.37 15.96 0.63
CA ALA A 27 3.46 14.66 -0.02
C ALA A 27 3.99 14.88 -1.43
N THR A 28 5.12 14.24 -1.77
CA THR A 28 5.82 14.46 -3.03
C THR A 28 4.83 14.26 -4.17
N LYS A 29 4.52 15.35 -4.89
CA LYS A 29 3.60 15.27 -6.04
C LYS A 29 4.18 14.32 -7.07
N ILE A 30 3.33 13.41 -7.54
CA ILE A 30 3.63 12.54 -8.67
C ILE A 30 3.15 13.20 -9.97
N LYS A 31 3.75 12.80 -11.09
CA LYS A 31 3.19 13.08 -12.41
C LYS A 31 2.34 11.89 -12.84
N GLY A 32 1.07 12.12 -13.10
CA GLY A 32 0.15 11.08 -13.59
C GLY A 32 0.65 10.43 -14.87
N SER A 33 1.30 11.20 -15.75
CA SER A 33 1.95 10.67 -16.95
C SER A 33 3.06 9.64 -16.69
N GLU A 34 3.65 9.59 -15.48
CA GLU A 34 4.66 8.60 -15.09
C GLU A 34 4.05 7.33 -14.47
N VAL A 35 2.73 7.30 -14.26
CA VAL A 35 1.97 6.15 -13.78
C VAL A 35 1.28 5.47 -14.95
N LEU A 36 1.58 4.19 -15.16
CA LEU A 36 0.99 3.37 -16.21
C LEU A 36 0.08 2.31 -15.60
N VAL A 37 -1.17 2.27 -16.03
CA VAL A 37 -2.12 1.19 -15.75
C VAL A 37 -2.20 0.29 -16.97
N ILE A 38 -1.94 -1.01 -16.80
CA ILE A 38 -2.04 -2.03 -17.84
C ILE A 38 -2.78 -3.24 -17.28
N GLY A 39 -3.37 -4.05 -18.13
CA GLY A 39 -4.16 -5.18 -17.67
C GLY A 39 -5.22 -5.63 -18.64
N ASP A 40 -6.11 -6.47 -18.12
CA ASP A 40 -7.24 -7.03 -18.86
C ASP A 40 -8.58 -6.37 -18.49
N SER A 41 -9.68 -7.09 -18.75
CA SER A 41 -11.04 -6.57 -18.58
C SER A 41 -11.42 -6.31 -17.12
N PHE A 42 -10.74 -6.89 -16.13
CA PHE A 42 -11.06 -6.59 -14.73
C PHE A 42 -10.80 -5.12 -14.40
N ILE A 43 -9.78 -4.51 -15.02
CA ILE A 43 -9.54 -3.05 -15.00
C ILE A 43 -10.28 -2.34 -16.16
N ALA A 44 -10.11 -2.85 -17.38
CA ALA A 44 -10.45 -2.13 -18.61
C ALA A 44 -11.95 -2.06 -18.92
N LEU A 45 -12.79 -2.92 -18.33
CA LEU A 45 -14.21 -2.97 -18.72
C LEU A 45 -14.94 -1.65 -18.41
N SER A 46 -14.66 -1.05 -17.24
CA SER A 46 -15.28 0.22 -16.82
C SER A 46 -14.29 1.39 -16.73
N HIS A 47 -12.99 1.07 -16.56
CA HIS A 47 -11.95 2.00 -16.13
C HIS A 47 -12.25 2.71 -14.79
N ASP A 48 -13.24 2.23 -14.02
CA ASP A 48 -13.64 2.86 -12.76
C ASP A 48 -12.59 2.65 -11.66
N ILE A 49 -11.82 1.55 -11.71
CA ILE A 49 -10.68 1.33 -10.82
C ILE A 49 -9.66 2.45 -11.00
N THR A 50 -9.25 2.74 -12.23
CA THR A 50 -8.28 3.80 -12.54
C THR A 50 -8.80 5.18 -12.13
N LYS A 51 -10.04 5.52 -12.50
CA LYS A 51 -10.64 6.81 -12.12
C LYS A 51 -10.66 7.00 -10.61
N ARG A 52 -11.05 5.96 -9.86
CA ARG A 52 -11.11 6.01 -8.39
C ARG A 52 -9.74 6.11 -7.75
N LEU A 53 -8.71 5.46 -8.31
CA LEU A 53 -7.33 5.64 -7.87
C LEU A 53 -6.84 7.08 -8.05
N GLU A 54 -7.13 7.69 -9.20
CA GLU A 54 -6.78 9.10 -9.41
C GLU A 54 -7.54 10.03 -8.45
N GLU A 55 -8.81 9.75 -8.15
CA GLU A 55 -9.57 10.48 -7.13
C GLU A 55 -8.90 10.37 -5.76
N ASN A 56 -8.49 9.16 -5.36
CA ASN A 56 -7.80 8.93 -4.10
C ASN A 56 -6.43 9.64 -4.07
N ALA A 57 -5.69 9.63 -5.18
CA ALA A 57 -4.42 10.34 -5.32
C ALA A 57 -4.57 11.87 -5.24
N ARG A 58 -5.64 12.43 -5.83
CA ARG A 58 -5.97 13.85 -5.71
C ARG A 58 -6.36 14.22 -4.28
N LYS A 59 -7.18 13.39 -3.62
CA LYS A 59 -7.56 13.57 -2.21
C LYS A 59 -6.36 13.54 -1.27
N ALA A 60 -5.37 12.69 -1.56
CA ALA A 60 -4.11 12.64 -0.83
C ALA A 60 -3.13 13.78 -1.18
N GLY A 61 -3.48 14.66 -2.14
CA GLY A 61 -2.65 15.79 -2.53
C GLY A 61 -1.43 15.45 -3.39
N ILE A 62 -1.30 14.20 -3.85
CA ILE A 62 -0.12 13.77 -4.64
C ILE A 62 -0.33 13.89 -6.14
N LEU A 63 -1.57 13.95 -6.63
CA LEU A 63 -1.90 14.11 -8.04
C LEU A 63 -2.59 15.46 -8.29
N ASP A 64 -2.15 16.20 -9.29
CA ASP A 64 -2.76 17.47 -9.65
C ASP A 64 -4.19 17.29 -10.21
N ALA A 65 -5.04 18.32 -10.03
CA ALA A 65 -6.47 18.24 -10.33
C ALA A 65 -6.78 17.80 -11.78
N ASN A 66 -5.97 18.23 -12.75
CA ASN A 66 -6.14 17.93 -14.17
C ASN A 66 -5.20 16.83 -14.68
N ASP A 67 -4.36 16.28 -13.81
CA ASP A 67 -3.41 15.22 -14.18
C ASP A 67 -4.10 13.85 -14.10
N ARG A 68 -3.62 12.91 -14.92
CA ARG A 68 -4.25 11.61 -15.20
C ARG A 68 -3.19 10.51 -15.30
N PHE A 69 -3.54 9.32 -14.84
CA PHE A 69 -2.73 8.14 -15.11
C PHE A 69 -2.87 7.75 -16.58
N ARG A 70 -1.85 7.12 -17.15
CA ARG A 70 -1.95 6.53 -18.49
C ARG A 70 -2.56 5.15 -18.35
N ASP A 71 -3.84 5.02 -18.69
CA ASP A 71 -4.54 3.74 -18.71
C ASP A 71 -4.49 3.12 -20.11
N ASN A 72 -3.63 2.12 -20.25
CA ASN A 72 -3.47 1.32 -21.45
C ASN A 72 -4.11 -0.08 -21.32
N SER A 73 -4.89 -0.34 -20.26
CA SER A 73 -5.56 -1.61 -20.06
C SER A 73 -6.57 -1.89 -21.18
N VAL A 74 -6.67 -3.15 -21.60
CA VAL A 74 -7.56 -3.55 -22.70
C VAL A 74 -8.23 -4.88 -22.38
N SER A 75 -9.55 -4.91 -22.51
CA SER A 75 -10.36 -6.10 -22.26
C SER A 75 -9.98 -7.28 -23.17
N GLY A 76 -9.97 -8.49 -22.61
CA GLY A 76 -9.69 -9.74 -23.35
C GLY A 76 -8.21 -9.98 -23.66
N THR A 77 -7.30 -9.14 -23.16
CA THR A 77 -5.87 -9.29 -23.41
C THR A 77 -5.22 -10.30 -22.48
N LEU A 78 -4.09 -10.85 -22.95
CA LEU A 78 -3.35 -11.90 -22.27
C LEU A 78 -1.94 -11.43 -21.92
N LEU A 79 -1.35 -12.08 -20.91
CA LEU A 79 0.09 -11.98 -20.67
C LEU A 79 0.85 -12.70 -21.79
N ASN A 80 0.41 -13.91 -22.16
CA ASN A 80 1.06 -14.78 -23.12
C ASN A 80 0.24 -14.94 -24.41
N GLY A 81 0.60 -14.18 -25.44
CA GLY A 81 -0.05 -14.25 -26.76
C GLY A 81 -1.42 -13.57 -26.78
N GLY A 82 -2.35 -14.08 -27.59
CA GLY A 82 -3.71 -13.54 -27.68
C GLY A 82 -3.89 -12.34 -28.60
N THR A 83 -4.97 -11.59 -28.36
CA THR A 83 -5.31 -10.38 -29.13
C THR A 83 -4.33 -9.25 -28.84
N SER A 84 -3.93 -8.53 -29.88
CA SER A 84 -3.08 -7.34 -29.75
C SER A 84 -3.91 -6.11 -29.36
N PRO A 85 -3.43 -5.24 -28.45
CA PRO A 85 -2.15 -5.37 -27.73
C PRO A 85 -2.21 -6.43 -26.63
N THR A 86 -1.20 -7.29 -26.55
CA THR A 86 -0.99 -8.12 -25.34
C THR A 86 -0.63 -7.23 -24.15
N ILE A 87 -0.73 -7.71 -22.91
CA ILE A 87 -0.36 -6.91 -21.73
C ILE A 87 1.12 -6.43 -21.81
N PRO A 88 2.09 -7.26 -22.23
CA PRO A 88 3.44 -6.77 -22.51
C PRO A 88 3.49 -5.67 -23.60
N GLN A 89 2.66 -5.76 -24.64
CA GLN A 89 2.58 -4.72 -25.66
C GLN A 89 1.93 -3.43 -25.13
N GLN A 90 0.98 -3.49 -24.20
CA GLN A 90 0.43 -2.32 -23.52
C GLN A 90 1.53 -1.57 -22.75
N TYR A 91 2.39 -2.31 -22.03
CA TYR A 91 3.55 -1.75 -21.34
C TYR A 91 4.51 -1.07 -22.32
N LYS A 92 4.89 -1.76 -23.39
CA LYS A 92 5.77 -1.21 -24.43
C LYS A 92 5.20 0.04 -25.08
N ASN A 93 3.89 0.08 -25.34
CA ASN A 93 3.21 1.28 -25.84
C ASN A 93 3.31 2.44 -24.83
N GLY A 94 3.19 2.15 -23.53
CA GLY A 94 3.41 3.11 -22.45
C GLY A 94 4.82 3.68 -22.46
N VAL A 95 5.85 2.83 -22.50
CA VAL A 95 7.26 3.27 -22.58
C VAL A 95 7.52 4.13 -23.81
N ASN A 96 6.99 3.74 -24.97
CA ASN A 96 7.15 4.51 -26.21
C ASN A 96 6.48 5.90 -26.15
N ALA A 97 5.40 6.03 -25.37
CA ALA A 97 4.69 7.30 -25.19
C ALA A 97 5.34 8.23 -24.15
N GLY A 98 6.26 7.73 -23.32
CA GLY A 98 6.97 8.52 -22.31
C GLY A 98 7.38 7.72 -21.09
N THR A 99 8.15 8.34 -20.20
CA THR A 99 8.70 7.72 -18.98
C THR A 99 7.63 6.99 -18.15
N VAL A 100 7.91 5.73 -17.80
CA VAL A 100 7.08 4.92 -16.89
C VAL A 100 7.87 4.69 -15.61
N LYS A 101 7.47 5.31 -14.49
CA LYS A 101 8.10 5.07 -13.18
C LYS A 101 7.32 4.06 -12.34
N TYR A 102 6.00 4.13 -12.40
CA TYR A 102 5.10 3.29 -11.62
C TYR A 102 4.21 2.50 -12.56
N VAL A 103 4.10 1.19 -12.33
CA VAL A 103 3.14 0.34 -13.02
C VAL A 103 2.13 -0.18 -12.02
N ILE A 104 0.85 -0.07 -12.35
CA ILE A 104 -0.26 -0.70 -11.63
C ILE A 104 -0.90 -1.68 -12.61
N MET A 105 -1.02 -2.95 -12.24
CA MET A 105 -1.52 -3.94 -13.19
C MET A 105 -2.23 -5.13 -12.57
N ASP A 106 -3.01 -5.79 -13.42
CA ASP A 106 -3.40 -7.19 -13.30
C ASP A 106 -2.93 -7.99 -14.55
N GLY A 107 -3.30 -9.26 -14.65
CA GLY A 107 -3.09 -10.06 -15.84
C GLY A 107 -3.16 -11.57 -15.62
N GLY A 108 -3.36 -12.32 -16.70
CA GLY A 108 -3.36 -13.78 -16.64
C GLY A 108 -4.73 -14.43 -16.42
N GLY A 109 -5.79 -13.66 -16.17
CA GLY A 109 -7.15 -14.18 -16.08
C GLY A 109 -7.58 -14.86 -17.38
N ASN A 110 -7.40 -14.17 -18.51
CA ASN A 110 -7.67 -14.72 -19.84
C ASN A 110 -6.72 -15.89 -20.18
N ASP A 111 -5.45 -15.83 -19.78
CA ASP A 111 -4.52 -16.96 -19.94
C ASP A 111 -5.00 -18.20 -19.16
N CYS A 112 -5.50 -18.01 -17.94
CA CYS A 112 -6.09 -19.07 -17.13
C CYS A 112 -7.37 -19.65 -17.76
N MET A 113 -8.22 -18.82 -18.38
CA MET A 113 -9.37 -19.30 -19.15
C MET A 113 -8.94 -20.17 -20.35
N MET A 114 -7.79 -19.86 -20.97
CA MET A 114 -7.21 -20.61 -22.07
C MET A 114 -6.34 -21.80 -21.62
N GLY A 115 -6.19 -22.03 -20.31
CA GLY A 115 -5.34 -23.08 -19.74
C GLY A 115 -3.83 -22.80 -19.83
N SER A 116 -3.40 -21.60 -20.22
CA SER A 116 -1.99 -21.21 -20.40
C SER A 116 -1.34 -20.67 -19.12
N VAL A 117 -1.50 -21.37 -17.99
CA VAL A 117 -1.01 -20.91 -16.67
C VAL A 117 0.50 -20.69 -16.65
N ASP A 118 1.28 -21.71 -17.06
CA ASP A 118 2.75 -21.63 -17.05
C ASP A 118 3.28 -20.66 -18.12
N GLY A 119 2.52 -20.50 -19.21
CA GLY A 119 2.78 -19.51 -20.25
C GLY A 119 2.61 -18.08 -19.74
N ALA A 120 1.51 -17.80 -19.03
CA ALA A 120 1.26 -16.51 -18.38
C ALA A 120 2.37 -16.14 -17.40
N ALA A 121 2.74 -17.07 -16.51
CA ALA A 121 3.82 -16.86 -15.55
C ALA A 121 5.16 -16.59 -16.26
N SER A 122 5.46 -17.32 -17.33
CA SER A 122 6.69 -17.13 -18.11
C SER A 122 6.71 -15.78 -18.84
N ALA A 123 5.59 -15.38 -19.43
CA ALA A 123 5.44 -14.07 -20.07
C ALA A 123 5.56 -12.92 -19.06
N PHE A 124 4.98 -13.06 -17.87
CA PHE A 124 5.12 -12.08 -16.80
C PHE A 124 6.56 -11.94 -16.29
N ASN A 125 7.30 -13.05 -16.15
CA ASN A 125 8.74 -13.00 -15.83
C ASN A 125 9.54 -12.23 -16.90
N SER A 126 9.20 -12.37 -18.18
CA SER A 126 9.81 -11.58 -19.26
C SER A 126 9.43 -10.11 -19.18
N LEU A 127 8.17 -9.81 -18.84
CA LEU A 127 7.69 -8.44 -18.68
C LEU A 127 8.39 -7.72 -17.52
N ILE A 128 8.64 -8.36 -16.38
CA ILE A 128 9.44 -7.76 -15.29
C ILE A 128 10.85 -7.37 -15.78
N LYS A 129 11.50 -8.22 -16.58
CA LYS A 129 12.83 -7.91 -17.15
C LYS A 129 12.77 -6.73 -18.13
N GLU A 130 11.66 -6.56 -18.85
CA GLU A 130 11.44 -5.40 -19.72
C GLU A 130 11.20 -4.12 -18.89
N MET A 131 10.47 -4.23 -17.78
CA MET A 131 10.28 -3.15 -16.81
C MET A 131 11.61 -2.68 -16.21
N GLU A 132 12.47 -3.62 -15.81
CA GLU A 132 13.82 -3.33 -15.32
C GLU A 132 14.63 -2.54 -16.35
N LYS A 133 14.70 -3.05 -17.60
CA LYS A 133 15.46 -2.43 -18.69
C LYS A 133 14.97 -1.02 -19.04
N SER A 134 13.67 -0.78 -18.91
CA SER A 134 13.06 0.50 -19.28
C SER A 134 13.07 1.52 -18.13
N GLY A 135 13.57 1.15 -16.95
CA GLY A 135 13.67 2.05 -15.80
C GLY A 135 12.38 2.21 -14.99
N THR A 136 11.43 1.25 -15.07
CA THR A 136 10.31 1.22 -14.12
C THR A 136 10.87 1.04 -12.71
N VAL A 137 10.40 1.85 -11.77
CA VAL A 137 10.90 1.90 -10.40
C VAL A 137 10.10 0.96 -9.50
N LYS A 138 8.77 1.01 -9.57
CA LYS A 138 7.87 0.23 -8.71
C LYS A 138 6.74 -0.40 -9.52
N LEU A 139 6.40 -1.63 -9.16
CA LEU A 139 5.33 -2.42 -9.76
C LEU A 139 4.33 -2.80 -8.67
N PHE A 140 3.07 -2.43 -8.84
CA PHE A 140 1.96 -2.90 -8.02
C PHE A 140 1.10 -3.87 -8.83
N TYR A 141 1.08 -5.12 -8.43
CA TYR A 141 0.31 -6.17 -9.07
C TYR A 141 -0.91 -6.52 -8.20
N MET A 142 -2.12 -6.24 -8.68
CA MET A 142 -3.34 -6.76 -8.07
C MET A 142 -3.68 -8.11 -8.68
N PHE A 143 -4.02 -9.10 -7.84
CA PHE A 143 -4.45 -10.41 -8.30
C PHE A 143 -5.93 -10.62 -7.99
N TYR A 144 -6.64 -11.18 -8.95
CA TYR A 144 -8.10 -11.30 -8.97
C TYR A 144 -8.68 -11.88 -7.66
N PRO A 145 -9.91 -11.48 -7.29
CA PRO A 145 -10.73 -12.29 -6.39
C PRO A 145 -11.13 -13.60 -7.09
N ASP A 146 -11.79 -14.52 -6.38
CA ASP A 146 -12.21 -15.79 -6.98
C ASP A 146 -13.39 -15.59 -7.94
N ALA A 147 -13.33 -16.23 -9.11
CA ALA A 147 -14.43 -16.22 -10.06
C ALA A 147 -15.66 -16.90 -9.45
N GLN A 148 -16.83 -16.39 -9.84
CA GLN A 148 -18.14 -16.82 -9.36
C GLN A 148 -18.94 -17.50 -10.48
N GLY A 149 -20.02 -18.19 -10.11
CA GLY A 149 -20.96 -18.77 -11.07
C GLY A 149 -20.34 -19.84 -11.98
N GLY A 150 -20.82 -19.91 -13.22
CA GLY A 150 -20.52 -21.00 -14.15
C GLY A 150 -19.05 -21.11 -14.57
N LEU A 151 -18.29 -20.01 -14.49
CA LEU A 151 -16.86 -19.99 -14.86
C LEU A 151 -15.93 -20.41 -13.70
N ALA A 152 -16.43 -20.41 -12.45
CA ALA A 152 -15.63 -20.67 -11.26
C ALA A 152 -14.90 -22.01 -11.32
N GLY A 153 -15.59 -23.07 -11.74
CA GLY A 153 -15.02 -24.43 -11.81
C GLY A 153 -13.88 -24.58 -12.83
N LEU A 154 -13.89 -23.78 -13.90
CA LEU A 154 -12.84 -23.76 -14.90
C LEU A 154 -11.68 -22.85 -14.48
N LEU A 155 -12.02 -21.65 -14.01
CA LEU A 155 -11.07 -20.56 -13.85
C LEU A 155 -10.33 -20.63 -12.50
N ASN A 156 -11.01 -20.92 -11.40
CA ASN A 156 -10.41 -20.90 -10.07
C ASN A 156 -9.25 -21.90 -9.89
N PRO A 157 -9.30 -23.15 -10.41
CA PRO A 157 -8.15 -24.04 -10.33
C PRO A 157 -6.90 -23.47 -11.01
N ASN A 158 -7.06 -22.80 -12.15
CA ASN A 158 -5.95 -22.18 -12.88
C ASN A 158 -5.45 -20.91 -12.18
N LEU A 159 -6.36 -20.07 -11.66
CA LEU A 159 -5.99 -18.91 -10.85
C LEU A 159 -5.25 -19.32 -9.57
N ASN A 160 -5.67 -20.40 -8.91
CA ASN A 160 -5.01 -20.94 -7.71
C ASN A 160 -3.59 -21.43 -8.00
N ARG A 161 -3.33 -21.92 -9.21
CA ARG A 161 -1.98 -22.25 -9.67
C ARG A 161 -1.16 -21.01 -10.02
N LEU A 162 -1.75 -20.06 -10.75
CA LEU A 162 -1.04 -18.87 -11.23
C LEU A 162 -0.67 -17.90 -10.10
N ARG A 163 -1.57 -17.71 -9.13
CA ARG A 163 -1.43 -16.73 -8.03
C ARG A 163 -0.08 -16.82 -7.30
N PRO A 164 0.35 -17.97 -6.74
CA PRO A 164 1.64 -18.06 -6.06
C PRO A 164 2.84 -17.86 -6.99
N MET A 165 2.71 -18.17 -8.29
CA MET A 165 3.79 -17.96 -9.27
C MET A 165 4.01 -16.45 -9.51
N ILE A 166 2.92 -15.72 -9.75
CA ILE A 166 2.96 -14.26 -9.92
C ILE A 166 3.41 -13.60 -8.63
N GLN A 167 2.84 -13.98 -7.48
CA GLN A 167 3.24 -13.45 -6.18
C GLN A 167 4.74 -13.61 -5.94
N ASN A 168 5.29 -14.80 -6.16
CA ASN A 168 6.71 -15.06 -5.98
C ASN A 168 7.57 -14.20 -6.92
N THR A 169 7.20 -14.10 -8.20
CA THR A 169 7.90 -13.25 -9.18
C THR A 169 7.85 -11.77 -8.79
N VAL A 170 6.70 -11.25 -8.34
CA VAL A 170 6.55 -9.85 -7.89
C VAL A 170 7.41 -9.58 -6.66
N LEU A 171 7.26 -10.39 -5.60
CA LEU A 171 7.94 -10.17 -4.32
C LEU A 171 9.46 -10.39 -4.39
N SER A 172 9.93 -11.17 -5.37
CA SER A 172 11.37 -11.35 -5.63
C SER A 172 11.99 -10.20 -6.43
N SER A 173 11.19 -9.33 -7.04
CA SER A 173 11.67 -8.24 -7.89
C SER A 173 12.09 -7.03 -7.05
N THR A 174 13.34 -6.60 -7.20
CA THR A 174 13.86 -5.36 -6.59
C THR A 174 13.96 -4.21 -7.57
N LYS A 175 13.90 -4.49 -8.88
CA LYS A 175 13.93 -3.51 -9.98
C LYS A 175 13.06 -4.00 -11.15
N PRO A 176 11.82 -3.52 -11.31
CA PRO A 176 11.12 -2.65 -10.36
C PRO A 176 10.90 -3.33 -9.00
N LYS A 177 10.85 -2.57 -7.91
CA LYS A 177 10.43 -3.10 -6.61
C LYS A 177 8.96 -3.51 -6.69
N GLY A 178 8.68 -4.78 -6.44
CA GLY A 178 7.36 -5.37 -6.62
C GLY A 178 6.50 -5.37 -5.35
N TYR A 179 5.20 -5.11 -5.52
CA TYR A 179 4.16 -5.22 -4.49
C TYR A 179 3.02 -6.06 -5.04
N PHE A 180 2.62 -7.08 -4.29
CA PHE A 180 1.55 -8.00 -4.68
C PHE A 180 0.36 -7.83 -3.74
N PHE A 181 -0.84 -7.68 -4.30
CA PHE A 181 -2.07 -7.53 -3.53
C PHE A 181 -3.10 -8.58 -3.94
N ASP A 182 -3.56 -9.38 -2.98
CA ASP A 182 -4.62 -10.37 -3.17
C ASP A 182 -5.99 -9.73 -2.91
N LEU A 183 -6.88 -9.72 -3.90
CA LEU A 183 -8.21 -9.13 -3.76
C LEU A 183 -9.23 -10.02 -3.04
N ARG A 184 -8.96 -11.31 -2.80
CA ARG A 184 -9.94 -12.20 -2.16
C ARG A 184 -10.44 -11.67 -0.80
N PRO A 185 -9.59 -11.20 0.13
CA PRO A 185 -10.05 -10.60 1.38
C PRO A 185 -10.95 -9.37 1.19
N THR A 186 -10.74 -8.60 0.12
CA THR A 186 -11.57 -7.43 -0.20
C THR A 186 -12.98 -7.84 -0.64
N PHE A 187 -13.11 -9.01 -1.27
CA PHE A 187 -14.36 -9.52 -1.85
C PHE A 187 -15.09 -10.52 -0.96
N GLU A 188 -14.44 -11.00 0.11
CA GLU A 188 -14.99 -11.97 1.05
C GLU A 188 -16.36 -11.54 1.58
N GLY A 189 -17.36 -12.42 1.45
CA GLY A 189 -18.75 -12.15 1.84
C GLY A 189 -19.50 -11.11 1.00
N LYS A 190 -18.87 -10.52 -0.04
CA LYS A 190 -19.45 -9.43 -0.86
C LYS A 190 -19.50 -9.72 -2.36
N TYR A 191 -19.14 -10.93 -2.78
CA TYR A 191 -19.14 -11.33 -4.19
C TYR A 191 -20.44 -11.00 -4.94
N GLY A 192 -21.62 -11.22 -4.34
CA GLY A 192 -22.90 -10.89 -4.98
C GLY A 192 -23.15 -9.39 -5.22
N GLN A 193 -22.44 -8.52 -4.50
CA GLN A 193 -22.47 -7.06 -4.71
C GLN A 193 -21.34 -6.61 -5.65
N TYR A 194 -20.18 -7.27 -5.59
CA TYR A 194 -18.95 -6.78 -6.20
C TYR A 194 -18.64 -7.40 -7.55
N ILE A 195 -19.25 -8.54 -7.90
CA ILE A 195 -19.04 -9.22 -9.18
C ILE A 195 -20.34 -9.18 -9.98
N LEU A 196 -20.23 -8.86 -11.26
CA LEU A 196 -21.33 -8.87 -12.23
C LEU A 196 -21.87 -10.30 -12.41
N SER A 197 -23.05 -10.41 -13.02
CA SER A 197 -23.69 -11.71 -13.26
C SER A 197 -22.89 -12.66 -14.16
N ASP A 198 -21.88 -12.15 -14.88
CA ASP A 198 -20.94 -12.99 -15.66
C ASP A 198 -19.95 -13.77 -14.78
N GLY A 199 -19.85 -13.42 -13.50
CA GLY A 199 -19.05 -14.12 -12.51
C GLY A 199 -17.57 -13.74 -12.48
N ILE A 200 -17.09 -12.81 -13.31
CA ILE A 200 -15.66 -12.48 -13.40
C ILE A 200 -15.35 -10.98 -13.38
N HIS A 201 -16.28 -10.13 -13.84
CA HIS A 201 -16.02 -8.70 -13.90
C HIS A 201 -16.59 -7.97 -12.67
N PRO A 202 -15.91 -6.91 -12.20
CA PRO A 202 -16.41 -6.15 -11.07
C PRO A 202 -17.64 -5.30 -11.47
N THR A 203 -18.59 -5.16 -10.54
CA THR A 203 -19.57 -4.07 -10.58
C THR A 203 -18.87 -2.75 -10.26
N GLN A 204 -19.54 -1.60 -10.40
CA GLN A 204 -18.98 -0.33 -9.93
C GLN A 204 -18.61 -0.37 -8.44
N ALA A 205 -19.43 -1.00 -7.59
CA ALA A 205 -19.12 -1.17 -6.18
C ALA A 205 -17.87 -2.04 -5.97
N GLY A 206 -17.72 -3.11 -6.75
CA GLY A 206 -16.51 -3.93 -6.77
C GLY A 206 -15.27 -3.16 -7.25
N SER A 207 -15.38 -2.37 -8.32
CA SER A 207 -14.30 -1.52 -8.82
C SER A 207 -13.84 -0.50 -7.78
N TYR A 208 -14.78 0.13 -7.06
CA TYR A 208 -14.45 1.06 -6.00
C TYR A 208 -13.80 0.37 -4.80
N ALA A 209 -14.33 -0.78 -4.37
CA ALA A 209 -13.72 -1.57 -3.30
C ALA A 209 -12.29 -2.01 -3.64
N THR A 210 -12.07 -2.47 -4.88
CA THR A 210 -10.73 -2.80 -5.39
C THR A 210 -9.80 -1.58 -5.32
N ALA A 211 -10.21 -0.45 -5.91
CA ALA A 211 -9.38 0.75 -5.98
C ALA A 211 -9.04 1.32 -4.58
N ASP A 212 -10.00 1.32 -3.65
CA ASP A 212 -9.76 1.80 -2.30
C ASP A 212 -8.84 0.85 -1.51
N ALA A 213 -9.01 -0.47 -1.68
CA ALA A 213 -8.16 -1.46 -1.01
C ALA A 213 -6.71 -1.39 -1.51
N ILE A 214 -6.49 -1.34 -2.83
CA ILE A 214 -5.12 -1.20 -3.35
C ILE A 214 -4.54 0.19 -3.07
N TRP A 215 -5.36 1.25 -2.99
CA TRP A 215 -4.90 2.57 -2.58
C TRP A 215 -4.40 2.56 -1.13
N ALA A 216 -5.18 1.98 -0.22
CA ALA A 216 -4.78 1.83 1.19
C ALA A 216 -3.45 1.06 1.30
N GLU A 217 -3.28 -0.02 0.55
CA GLU A 217 -2.01 -0.74 0.52
C GLU A 217 -0.88 0.09 -0.09
N MET A 218 -1.12 0.81 -1.18
CA MET A 218 -0.13 1.72 -1.79
C MET A 218 0.33 2.80 -0.81
N GLN A 219 -0.55 3.31 0.05
CA GLN A 219 -0.18 4.23 1.12
C GLN A 219 0.67 3.51 2.18
N ARG A 220 0.23 2.34 2.66
CA ARG A 220 0.95 1.55 3.66
C ARG A 220 2.37 1.18 3.24
N VAL A 221 2.57 0.87 1.95
CA VAL A 221 3.87 0.45 1.40
C VAL A 221 4.69 1.57 0.78
N ASN A 222 4.26 2.82 0.92
CA ASN A 222 4.90 3.99 0.28
C ASN A 222 5.11 3.83 -1.23
N PHE A 223 4.09 3.36 -1.94
CA PHE A 223 4.23 3.01 -3.35
C PHE A 223 4.69 4.20 -4.19
N PHE A 224 4.17 5.40 -3.94
CA PHE A 224 4.54 6.60 -4.70
C PHE A 224 5.70 7.41 -4.10
N GLY A 225 6.08 7.17 -2.85
CA GLY A 225 7.21 7.87 -2.23
C GLY A 225 8.57 7.32 -2.66
N ASP A 226 9.63 7.97 -2.17
CA ASP A 226 10.99 7.49 -2.35
C ASP A 226 11.27 6.26 -1.47
N ASP A 227 12.27 5.45 -1.82
CA ASP A 227 12.70 4.30 -0.99
C ASP A 227 13.53 4.73 0.24
N THR A 228 13.40 5.99 0.66
CA THR A 228 13.83 6.39 2.01
C THR A 228 13.07 5.51 3.00
N PRO A 229 13.75 4.92 4.01
CA PRO A 229 13.06 4.14 5.02
C PRO A 229 11.97 5.01 5.66
N GLN A 230 10.72 4.75 5.30
CA GLN A 230 9.61 5.28 6.06
C GLN A 230 9.68 4.60 7.42
N GLN A 231 9.60 5.39 8.48
CA GLN A 231 9.49 4.85 9.83
C GLN A 231 8.41 3.75 9.80
N PRO A 232 8.70 2.53 10.29
CA PRO A 232 7.71 1.46 10.28
C PRO A 232 6.39 1.98 10.84
N GLU A 233 5.28 1.59 10.21
CA GLU A 233 3.94 1.76 10.79
C GLU A 233 4.03 1.32 12.26
N GLU A 234 3.75 2.23 13.19
CA GLU A 234 4.08 2.01 14.60
C GLU A 234 3.30 0.78 15.08
N LYS A 235 4.01 -0.33 15.29
CA LYS A 235 3.42 -1.58 15.74
C LYS A 235 3.03 -1.43 17.20
N LEU A 236 1.78 -1.73 17.54
CA LEU A 236 1.28 -1.63 18.92
C LEU A 236 2.18 -2.47 19.84
N GLY A 237 2.75 -1.83 20.86
CA GLY A 237 3.71 -2.43 21.78
C GLY A 237 5.18 -2.46 21.33
N ASP A 238 5.52 -2.08 20.11
CA ASP A 238 6.91 -1.95 19.62
C ASP A 238 7.39 -0.52 19.87
N TYR A 239 7.95 -0.31 21.06
CA TYR A 239 8.36 0.98 21.57
C TYR A 239 9.69 1.42 20.98
N ASN A 240 10.64 0.48 20.85
CA ASN A 240 11.99 0.77 20.36
C ASN A 240 12.10 0.76 18.81
N LYS A 241 11.00 0.40 18.12
CA LYS A 241 10.86 0.38 16.66
C LYS A 241 11.79 -0.62 15.98
N ASP A 242 12.14 -1.70 16.66
CA ASP A 242 12.99 -2.76 16.11
C ASP A 242 12.21 -3.86 15.35
N GLY A 243 10.87 -3.76 15.33
CA GLY A 243 9.96 -4.70 14.67
C GLY A 243 9.46 -5.82 15.57
N SER A 244 9.99 -5.96 16.79
CA SER A 244 9.61 -6.96 17.79
C SER A 244 8.74 -6.32 18.89
N VAL A 245 8.09 -7.16 19.71
CA VAL A 245 7.43 -6.71 20.94
C VAL A 245 7.98 -7.58 22.04
N ASP A 246 9.00 -7.09 22.74
CA ASP A 246 9.78 -7.87 23.68
C ASP A 246 10.18 -7.10 24.97
N ALA A 247 11.15 -7.65 25.71
CA ALA A 247 11.59 -7.09 26.98
C ALA A 247 12.24 -5.70 26.85
N LEU A 248 12.75 -5.34 25.67
CA LEU A 248 13.29 -4.01 25.38
C LEU A 248 12.17 -2.97 25.36
N ASP A 249 11.02 -3.29 24.79
CA ASP A 249 9.85 -2.42 24.78
C ASP A 249 9.27 -2.22 26.18
N PHE A 250 9.29 -3.28 26.99
CA PHE A 250 8.88 -3.21 28.39
C PHE A 250 9.77 -2.28 29.22
N ALA A 251 11.08 -2.29 28.97
CA ALA A 251 12.01 -1.37 29.62
C ALA A 251 11.76 0.08 29.17
N ALA A 252 11.44 0.27 27.89
CA ALA A 252 11.23 1.58 27.31
C ALA A 252 9.87 2.20 27.73
N LEU A 253 8.80 1.40 27.84
CA LEU A 253 7.55 1.79 28.48
C LEU A 253 7.77 2.18 29.95
N LYS A 254 8.59 1.45 30.69
CA LYS A 254 8.95 1.83 32.07
C LYS A 254 9.62 3.19 32.13
N GLN A 255 10.55 3.47 31.21
CA GLN A 255 11.20 4.78 31.10
C GLN A 255 10.20 5.88 30.78
N HIS A 256 9.23 5.61 29.89
CA HIS A 256 8.14 6.52 29.55
C HIS A 256 7.34 6.94 30.78
N LEU A 257 6.90 5.97 31.58
CA LEU A 257 6.09 6.18 32.78
C LEU A 257 6.84 6.94 33.89
N MET A 258 8.17 6.86 33.91
CA MET A 258 9.02 7.58 34.88
C MET A 258 9.37 9.00 34.43
N ASN A 259 9.13 9.37 33.17
CA ASN A 259 9.44 10.69 32.65
C ASN A 259 8.19 11.60 32.72
N PRO A 260 8.18 12.63 33.59
CA PRO A 260 7.03 13.53 33.76
C PRO A 260 6.80 14.45 32.55
N GLN A 261 7.67 14.41 31.53
CA GLN A 261 7.53 15.16 30.27
C GLN A 261 7.10 14.27 29.09
N SER A 262 6.84 12.99 29.34
CA SER A 262 6.32 12.08 28.32
C SER A 262 4.97 12.56 27.79
N THR A 263 4.75 12.40 26.49
CA THR A 263 3.48 12.72 25.81
C THR A 263 2.77 11.44 25.41
N TYR A 264 1.44 11.52 25.28
CA TYR A 264 0.63 10.38 24.85
C TYR A 264 1.06 9.88 23.47
N THR A 265 1.23 8.57 23.33
CA THR A 265 1.52 7.89 22.08
C THR A 265 0.62 6.68 21.96
N LYS A 266 -0.12 6.57 20.85
CA LYS A 266 -1.12 5.51 20.64
C LYS A 266 -0.54 4.09 20.73
N VAL A 267 0.72 3.87 20.36
CA VAL A 267 1.35 2.54 20.47
C VAL A 267 1.65 2.09 21.90
N PHE A 268 1.53 2.98 22.89
CA PHE A 268 1.77 2.67 24.30
C PHE A 268 0.47 2.41 25.07
N ASP A 269 -0.66 2.73 24.46
CA ASP A 269 -2.01 2.52 24.98
C ASP A 269 -2.46 1.10 24.59
N LEU A 270 -2.06 0.14 25.41
CA LEU A 270 -2.25 -1.29 25.20
C LEU A 270 -3.60 -1.77 25.72
N ASN A 271 -4.37 -0.93 26.42
CA ASN A 271 -5.70 -1.25 26.92
C ASN A 271 -6.83 -0.40 26.30
N ALA A 272 -6.51 0.49 25.35
CA ALA A 272 -7.44 1.33 24.60
C ALA A 272 -8.20 2.36 25.45
N ASP A 273 -7.62 2.82 26.56
CA ASP A 273 -8.27 3.78 27.46
C ASP A 273 -7.90 5.25 27.20
N ASN A 274 -7.10 5.52 26.17
CA ASN A 274 -6.53 6.83 25.82
C ASN A 274 -5.59 7.41 26.88
N SER A 275 -5.06 6.56 27.76
CA SER A 275 -4.00 6.89 28.70
C SER A 275 -2.80 5.96 28.46
N VAL A 276 -1.64 6.37 28.97
CA VAL A 276 -0.44 5.52 29.00
C VAL A 276 0.02 5.46 30.43
N ASP A 277 -0.33 4.38 31.13
CA ASP A 277 -0.11 4.26 32.57
C ASP A 277 0.28 2.83 33.02
N ALA A 278 0.11 2.56 34.32
CA ALA A 278 0.46 1.27 34.92
C ALA A 278 -0.41 0.10 34.39
N LEU A 279 -1.57 0.38 33.82
CA LEU A 279 -2.45 -0.62 33.21
C LEU A 279 -1.84 -1.15 31.91
N ASP A 280 -1.29 -0.29 31.06
CA ASP A 280 -0.56 -0.68 29.85
C ASP A 280 0.67 -1.52 30.19
N PHE A 281 1.40 -1.10 31.23
CA PHE A 281 2.54 -1.84 31.74
C PHE A 281 2.15 -3.27 32.18
N ALA A 282 0.98 -3.43 32.79
CA ALA A 282 0.45 -4.73 33.17
C ALA A 282 0.02 -5.57 31.95
N VAL A 283 -0.55 -4.95 30.91
CA VAL A 283 -0.89 -5.63 29.65
C VAL A 283 0.36 -6.13 28.94
N MET A 284 1.40 -5.27 28.80
CA MET A 284 2.69 -5.66 28.22
C MET A 284 3.29 -6.86 28.96
N LYS A 285 3.27 -6.85 30.29
CA LYS A 285 3.77 -7.97 31.09
C LYS A 285 3.00 -9.28 30.84
N LYS A 286 1.67 -9.22 30.73
CA LYS A 286 0.85 -10.41 30.41
C LYS A 286 1.19 -10.96 29.02
N TYR A 287 1.43 -10.08 28.06
CA TYR A 287 1.81 -10.44 26.70
C TYR A 287 3.17 -11.14 26.65
N LEU A 288 4.20 -10.54 27.28
CA LEU A 288 5.54 -11.13 27.35
C LEU A 288 5.60 -12.47 28.11
N LEU A 289 4.68 -12.67 29.06
CA LEU A 289 4.53 -13.94 29.80
C LEU A 289 3.65 -14.97 29.07
N GLY A 290 3.14 -14.65 27.88
CA GLY A 290 2.25 -15.53 27.11
C GLY A 290 0.89 -15.78 27.76
N THR A 291 0.52 -15.00 28.78
CA THR A 291 -0.81 -15.07 29.42
C THR A 291 -1.89 -14.53 28.49
N ILE A 292 -1.52 -13.57 27.64
CA ILE A 292 -2.28 -13.18 26.45
C ILE A 292 -1.36 -13.35 25.23
N THR A 293 -1.90 -13.82 24.12
CA THR A 293 -1.14 -14.07 22.88
C THR A 293 -1.28 -12.94 21.86
N THR A 294 -2.14 -11.97 22.15
CA THR A 294 -2.38 -10.77 21.34
C THR A 294 -2.54 -9.58 22.26
N LEU A 295 -2.06 -8.41 21.82
CA LEU A 295 -2.36 -7.16 22.48
C LEU A 295 -3.79 -6.74 22.13
N PRO A 296 -4.57 -6.18 23.07
CA PRO A 296 -5.90 -5.66 22.80
C PRO A 296 -5.87 -4.68 21.62
N SER A 297 -6.58 -5.01 20.54
CA SER A 297 -6.72 -4.14 19.39
C SER A 297 -7.65 -2.98 19.73
N ASN A 298 -7.25 -1.77 19.33
CA ASN A 298 -8.16 -0.62 19.18
C ASN A 298 -9.11 -0.85 18.00
#